data_AF-A0AAV5WDF4-F1
#
_entry.id   AF-A0AAV5WDF4-F1
#
_cell.length_a   1.000
_cell.length_b   1.000
_cell.length_c   1.000
_cell.angle_alpha   90.00
_cell.angle_beta   90.00
_cell.angle_gamma   90.00
#
_symmetry.space_group_name_H-M   'P 1'
#
loop_
_entity.id
_entity.type
_entity.pdbx_description
1 polymer ?
#
loop_
_entity_poly.entity_id
_entity_poly.type
_entity_poly.pdbx_seq_one_letter_code
_entity_poly.pdbx_strand_id
1 'polypeptide(L)'
;VLLNPILVAPQAPLISSVFSGSKSSIRSAIVAEGRTMNGSTYHDNDAEWVEINEPQSQQRMYANLESGECSWDLPEGAKLRPSNDRQWWELFDERTNRFYYYNAKTKATVWKRPQVADKDIIPLTKLQGCVASRESETQTTALPPPSSGRSTREHQRTVYAQDISPETGIVTVRTSPVPVDPMSASFKAMSLDRRLEASMVVDAHSEFFPGHSPIEQSYDTPSTISRNRFPNDSSSPTRSARSVERRRSIEEEGEGWSKEAPKLPLSDPSSKTLKKEVGTLFKHIQSYMGDRKTKNNPDQLALTICEGAAARTETADEACLLLVKQLTRNDRGESLRKGWELLAIVAALSQPSKKVSSQVQSFADRYSDKSSDPPGVPVSSIALQVLRKLNKTTARPRPSLASVHEARVHIFHPPQFGAALEELMGMQKSRFPHLCIPWIESTLIDLVLNAGGSSTEGIFRVAADPEQIATAKARLDQWLVPMVSDAHVAACLLKAWLRELPSPLIPHSLYQRALDAGENPDEACHCAGLLSSPHSLVLARLIRLLQTLNKEECVAHTKMDASNLAMVVAPNVLRCESEDPRVLYENTRREMAFIRTLILHYDTSFSLET
;
A
#
# COMPACT_ATOMS: atom_id res chain seq x y z
N VAL A 1 4.25 16.54 30.88
CA VAL A 1 2.86 16.60 30.38
C VAL A 1 2.80 15.71 29.14
N LEU A 2 2.10 14.58 29.24
CA LEU A 2 2.02 13.55 28.20
C LEU A 2 1.41 14.10 26.91
N LEU A 3 2.15 14.08 25.80
CA LEU A 3 1.58 14.27 24.46
C LEU A 3 0.96 12.95 24.02
N ASN A 4 -0.32 12.77 24.37
CA ASN A 4 -1.21 11.94 23.55
C ASN A 4 -1.12 12.44 22.11
N PRO A 5 -1.11 11.57 21.09
CA PRO A 5 -1.37 12.01 19.73
C PRO A 5 -2.66 12.84 19.79
N ILE A 6 -2.64 14.04 19.22
CA ILE A 6 -3.85 14.83 19.03
C ILE A 6 -4.68 14.03 18.01
N LEU A 7 -5.37 13.01 18.50
CA LEU A 7 -6.47 12.38 17.82
C LEU A 7 -7.50 13.50 17.71
N VAL A 8 -7.49 14.18 16.57
CA VAL A 8 -8.58 15.07 16.19
C VAL A 8 -9.83 14.23 16.32
N ALA A 9 -10.71 14.63 17.23
CA ALA A 9 -11.98 13.94 17.42
C ALA A 9 -12.72 13.90 16.07
N PRO A 10 -13.39 12.80 15.74
CA PRO A 10 -14.06 12.69 14.44
C PRO A 10 -14.97 13.91 14.20
N GLN A 11 -15.01 14.36 12.94
CA GLN A 11 -15.97 15.39 12.53
C GLN A 11 -17.41 14.89 12.75
N ALA A 12 -18.38 15.80 12.60
CA ALA A 12 -19.80 15.47 12.82
C ALA A 12 -20.18 14.14 12.15
N PRO A 13 -20.74 13.18 12.90
CA PRO A 13 -21.06 11.87 12.35
C PRO A 13 -22.12 12.00 11.26
N LEU A 14 -21.94 11.29 10.15
CA LEU A 14 -23.01 11.09 9.17
C LEU A 14 -24.09 10.21 9.79
N ILE A 15 -25.35 10.41 9.42
CA ILE A 15 -26.44 9.54 9.89
C ILE A 15 -26.18 8.07 9.56
N SER A 16 -25.59 7.79 8.39
CA SER A 16 -25.14 6.44 8.00
C SER A 16 -24.11 5.84 8.97
N SER A 17 -23.21 6.67 9.53
CA SER A 17 -22.18 6.23 10.50
C SER A 17 -22.72 5.95 11.90
N VAL A 18 -23.87 6.56 12.25
CA VAL A 18 -24.60 6.28 13.49
C VAL A 18 -25.21 4.88 13.46
N PHE A 19 -25.49 4.35 12.25
CA PHE A 19 -26.10 3.04 12.05
C PHE A 19 -25.16 1.98 11.49
N SER A 20 -24.02 2.36 10.92
CA SER A 20 -23.01 1.42 10.44
C SER A 20 -21.99 1.09 11.54
N GLY A 21 -21.92 -0.16 11.97
CA GLY A 21 -20.86 -0.63 12.87
C GLY A 21 -20.80 -2.14 13.03
N SER A 22 -19.60 -2.64 13.33
CA SER A 22 -19.32 -4.04 13.59
C SER A 22 -19.60 -4.36 15.06
N LYS A 23 -20.66 -5.14 15.29
CA LYS A 23 -21.07 -5.63 16.62
C LYS A 23 -19.92 -6.32 17.37
N SER A 24 -19.06 -7.04 16.65
CA SER A 24 -17.88 -7.70 17.22
C SER A 24 -16.83 -6.70 17.69
N SER A 25 -16.53 -5.66 16.90
CA SER A 25 -15.54 -4.63 17.26
C SER A 25 -15.98 -3.84 18.49
N ILE A 26 -17.26 -3.45 18.54
CA ILE A 26 -17.84 -2.72 19.69
C ILE A 26 -17.77 -3.59 20.95
N ARG A 27 -18.15 -4.88 20.87
CA ARG A 27 -18.07 -5.81 22.02
C ARG A 27 -16.64 -6.00 22.51
N SER A 28 -15.68 -6.19 21.61
CA SER A 28 -14.27 -6.33 21.96
C SER A 28 -13.72 -5.07 22.65
N ALA A 29 -14.11 -3.87 22.20
CA ALA A 29 -13.71 -2.61 22.82
C ALA A 29 -14.35 -2.38 24.21
N ILE A 30 -15.62 -2.75 24.39
CA ILE A 30 -16.30 -2.72 25.70
C ILE A 30 -15.55 -3.59 26.71
N VAL A 31 -15.17 -4.80 26.30
CA VAL A 31 -14.41 -5.74 27.16
C VAL A 31 -13.00 -5.22 27.44
N ALA A 32 -12.32 -4.64 26.44
CA ALA A 32 -10.97 -4.08 26.59
C ALA A 32 -10.93 -2.86 27.53
N GLU A 33 -11.99 -2.04 27.56
CA GLU A 33 -12.12 -0.90 28.49
C GLU A 33 -12.73 -1.29 29.86
N GLY A 34 -12.97 -2.59 30.12
CA GLY A 34 -13.52 -3.08 31.39
C GLY A 34 -14.95 -2.62 31.68
N ARG A 35 -15.70 -2.19 30.65
CA ARG A 35 -17.09 -1.73 30.79
C ARG A 35 -18.02 -2.95 30.84
N THR A 36 -18.86 -3.07 31.87
CA THR A 36 -19.86 -4.16 31.93
C THR A 36 -21.06 -3.80 31.06
N MET A 37 -21.56 -4.77 30.26
CA MET A 37 -22.75 -4.55 29.44
C MET A 37 -24.05 -4.38 30.26
N ASN A 38 -24.05 -4.74 31.56
CA ASN A 38 -25.24 -4.76 32.42
C ASN A 38 -25.00 -4.14 33.82
N GLY A 39 -24.33 -2.99 33.90
CA GLY A 39 -24.12 -2.27 35.17
C GLY A 39 -24.56 -0.82 35.09
N SER A 40 -25.84 -0.59 35.38
CA SER A 40 -26.47 0.73 35.40
C SER A 40 -25.91 1.62 36.52
N THR A 41 -25.20 2.68 36.13
CA THR A 41 -25.50 4.02 36.65
C THR A 41 -26.15 4.82 35.52
N TYR A 42 -27.22 4.26 34.95
CA TYR A 42 -28.13 4.98 34.08
C TYR A 42 -29.27 5.47 34.97
N HIS A 43 -29.22 6.74 35.36
CA HIS A 43 -30.43 7.40 35.81
C HIS A 43 -31.36 7.53 34.60
N ASP A 44 -32.56 6.99 34.80
CA ASP A 44 -33.78 7.11 34.01
C ASP A 44 -33.89 6.25 32.73
N ASN A 45 -34.76 5.24 32.86
CA ASN A 45 -34.78 4.00 32.10
C ASN A 45 -36.22 3.69 31.65
N ASP A 46 -36.94 4.69 31.10
CA ASP A 46 -38.37 4.56 30.79
C ASP A 46 -38.80 5.04 29.39
N ALA A 47 -37.86 5.49 28.54
CA ALA A 47 -38.16 5.91 27.18
C ALA A 47 -37.58 4.94 26.14
N GLU A 48 -38.47 4.27 25.41
CA GLU A 48 -38.12 3.31 24.35
C GLU A 48 -37.59 4.00 23.10
N TRP A 49 -38.07 5.22 22.83
CA TRP A 49 -37.70 6.02 21.67
C TRP A 49 -36.95 7.29 22.10
N VAL A 50 -35.91 7.65 21.36
CA VAL A 50 -35.15 8.89 21.56
C VAL A 50 -35.24 9.77 20.32
N GLU A 51 -35.46 11.07 20.53
CA GLU A 51 -35.38 12.07 19.47
C GLU A 51 -33.92 12.50 19.27
N ILE A 52 -33.44 12.42 18.03
CA ILE A 52 -32.10 12.83 17.61
C ILE A 52 -32.20 13.79 16.42
N ASN A 53 -31.31 14.78 16.36
CA ASN A 53 -31.23 15.73 15.26
C ASN A 53 -30.08 15.38 14.33
N GLU A 54 -30.35 15.15 13.04
CA GLU A 54 -29.29 14.84 12.09
C GLU A 54 -28.22 15.95 12.05
N PRO A 55 -26.93 15.64 12.19
CA PRO A 55 -25.89 16.66 12.29
C PRO A 55 -25.77 17.57 11.05
N GLN A 56 -26.12 17.06 9.86
CA GLN A 56 -26.01 17.78 8.59
C GLN A 56 -27.27 18.55 8.22
N SER A 57 -28.44 17.90 8.12
CA SER A 57 -29.69 18.58 7.77
C SER A 57 -30.41 19.26 8.94
N GLN A 58 -30.03 18.94 10.18
CA GLN A 58 -30.77 19.34 11.39
C GLN A 58 -32.22 18.84 11.42
N GLN A 59 -32.58 17.85 10.59
CA GLN A 59 -33.89 17.22 10.63
C GLN A 59 -34.03 16.33 11.88
N ARG A 60 -35.23 16.33 12.45
CA ARG A 60 -35.58 15.52 13.63
C ARG A 60 -35.90 14.11 13.21
N MET A 61 -35.38 13.13 13.93
CA MET A 61 -35.64 11.72 13.72
C MET A 61 -35.79 11.01 15.06
N TYR A 62 -36.55 9.91 15.08
CA TYR A 62 -36.80 9.08 16.25
C TYR A 62 -36.10 7.73 16.09
N ALA A 63 -35.33 7.31 17.10
CA ALA A 63 -34.63 6.04 17.11
C ALA A 63 -35.02 5.22 18.35
N ASN A 64 -35.29 3.93 18.16
CA ASN A 64 -35.52 3.00 19.27
C ASN A 64 -34.21 2.31 19.64
N LEU A 65 -33.74 2.54 20.88
CA LEU A 65 -32.45 2.05 21.36
C LEU A 65 -32.41 0.53 21.62
N GLU A 66 -33.57 -0.12 21.67
CA GLU A 66 -33.72 -1.56 21.94
C GLU A 66 -33.96 -2.36 20.67
N SER A 67 -34.89 -1.92 19.81
CA SER A 67 -35.22 -2.60 18.55
C SER A 67 -34.26 -2.24 17.40
N GLY A 68 -33.60 -1.08 17.47
CA GLY A 68 -32.78 -0.56 16.38
C GLY A 68 -33.57 0.13 15.26
N GLU A 69 -34.87 0.33 15.44
CA GLU A 69 -35.76 0.96 14.45
C GLU A 69 -35.59 2.47 14.42
N CYS A 70 -35.75 3.08 13.23
CA CYS A 70 -35.64 4.53 13.04
C CYS A 70 -36.82 5.03 12.21
N SER A 71 -37.45 6.11 12.64
CA SER A 71 -38.61 6.69 11.96
C SER A 71 -38.53 8.22 11.97
N TRP A 72 -39.05 8.83 10.92
CA TRP A 72 -39.23 10.29 10.84
C TRP A 72 -40.48 10.74 11.61
N ASP A 73 -41.43 9.83 11.81
CA ASP A 73 -42.66 10.05 12.58
C ASP A 73 -42.66 9.17 13.83
N LEU A 74 -43.03 9.73 14.98
CA LEU A 74 -43.10 8.99 16.24
C LEU A 74 -44.27 7.98 16.18
N PRO A 75 -44.05 6.68 16.45
CA PRO A 75 -45.12 5.70 16.51
C PRO A 75 -46.17 6.05 17.58
N GLU A 76 -47.46 5.82 17.29
CA GLU A 76 -48.55 6.15 18.22
C GLU A 76 -48.41 5.38 19.54
N GLY A 77 -48.37 6.11 20.66
CA GLY A 77 -48.25 5.54 22.01
C GLY A 77 -46.80 5.30 22.50
N ALA A 78 -45.78 5.64 21.69
CA ALA A 78 -44.38 5.50 22.08
C ALA A 78 -43.96 6.46 23.21
N LYS A 79 -43.26 5.94 24.21
CA LYS A 79 -42.61 6.76 25.25
C LYS A 79 -41.34 7.41 24.68
N LEU A 80 -41.45 8.69 24.37
CA LEU A 80 -40.38 9.47 23.73
C LEU A 80 -39.52 10.23 24.76
N ARG A 81 -38.20 10.14 24.59
CA ARG A 81 -37.21 11.06 25.19
C ARG A 81 -36.92 12.20 24.20
N PRO A 82 -37.39 13.43 24.46
CA PRO A 82 -37.17 14.55 23.54
C PRO A 82 -35.70 15.00 23.52
N SER A 83 -35.29 15.60 22.41
CA SER A 83 -33.94 16.16 22.26
C SER A 83 -33.80 17.40 23.16
N ASN A 84 -32.81 17.40 24.06
CA ASN A 84 -32.49 18.53 24.93
C ASN A 84 -31.11 19.14 24.63
N ASP A 85 -30.86 20.35 25.13
CA ASP A 85 -29.62 21.10 24.89
C ASP A 85 -28.38 20.47 25.53
N ARG A 86 -28.59 19.45 26.36
CA ARG A 86 -27.57 18.76 27.13
C ARG A 86 -27.33 17.35 26.61
N GLN A 87 -27.88 17.00 25.44
CA GLN A 87 -27.80 15.69 24.81
C GLN A 87 -26.41 15.47 24.19
N TRP A 88 -25.78 14.35 24.56
CA TRP A 88 -24.53 13.86 24.01
C TRP A 88 -24.75 12.45 23.49
N TRP A 89 -24.26 12.18 22.29
CA TRP A 89 -24.32 10.86 21.69
C TRP A 89 -23.02 10.13 21.98
N GLU A 90 -23.11 8.94 22.56
CA GLU A 90 -21.98 8.02 22.62
C GLU A 90 -21.97 7.18 21.34
N LEU A 91 -20.85 7.24 20.62
CA LEU A 91 -20.62 6.55 19.35
C LEU A 91 -19.28 5.83 19.41
N PHE A 92 -19.14 4.80 18.60
CA PHE A 92 -17.90 4.03 18.46
C PHE A 92 -17.23 4.35 17.13
N ASP A 93 -15.94 4.70 17.18
CA ASP A 93 -15.10 4.88 15.99
C ASP A 93 -14.27 3.61 15.74
N GLU A 94 -14.59 2.90 14.65
CA GLU A 94 -13.88 1.68 14.25
C GLU A 94 -12.42 1.93 13.87
N ARG A 95 -12.10 3.12 13.36
CA ARG A 95 -10.75 3.45 12.91
C ARG A 95 -9.78 3.61 14.07
N THR A 96 -10.26 4.14 15.20
CA THR A 96 -9.46 4.36 16.40
C THR A 96 -9.74 3.34 17.50
N ASN A 97 -10.72 2.45 17.28
CA ASN A 97 -11.18 1.42 18.21
C ASN A 97 -11.56 2.00 19.59
N ARG A 98 -12.18 3.19 19.59
CA ARG A 98 -12.48 3.99 20.80
C ARG A 98 -13.87 4.61 20.75
N PHE A 99 -14.44 4.83 21.93
CA PHE A 99 -15.66 5.61 22.08
C PHE A 99 -15.38 7.11 21.96
N TYR A 100 -16.28 7.83 21.32
CA TYR A 100 -16.30 9.29 21.31
C TYR A 100 -17.71 9.81 21.59
N TYR A 101 -17.78 11.06 22.04
CA TYR A 101 -19.00 11.73 22.43
C TYR A 101 -19.22 12.95 21.57
N TYR A 102 -20.38 13.03 20.93
CA TYR A 102 -20.75 14.12 20.03
C TYR A 102 -21.97 14.88 20.57
N ASN A 103 -21.93 16.21 20.54
CA ASN A 103 -23.08 17.05 20.86
C ASN A 103 -23.63 17.69 19.58
N ALA A 104 -24.87 17.35 19.22
CA ALA A 104 -25.50 17.80 17.98
C ALA A 104 -25.75 19.31 17.91
N LYS A 105 -25.93 20.00 19.05
CA LYS A 105 -26.14 21.46 19.12
C LYS A 105 -24.85 22.26 19.07
N THR A 106 -23.88 21.91 19.93
CA THR A 106 -22.60 22.65 20.01
C THR A 106 -21.61 22.22 18.93
N LYS A 107 -21.91 21.13 18.20
CA LYS A 107 -21.03 20.48 17.22
C LYS A 107 -19.68 20.07 17.81
N ALA A 108 -19.61 19.92 19.13
CA ALA A 108 -18.39 19.54 19.84
C ALA A 108 -18.26 18.02 19.88
N THR A 109 -17.05 17.53 19.54
CA THR A 109 -16.69 16.11 19.68
C THR A 109 -15.59 15.95 20.72
N VAL A 110 -15.75 15.03 21.66
CA VAL A 110 -14.77 14.74 22.70
C VAL A 110 -14.55 13.24 22.87
N TRP A 111 -13.31 12.83 23.14
CA TRP A 111 -12.96 11.41 23.39
C TRP A 111 -13.24 10.96 24.83
N LYS A 112 -13.36 11.92 25.76
CA LYS A 112 -13.61 11.63 27.18
C LYS A 112 -15.10 11.79 27.47
N ARG A 113 -15.66 10.83 28.20
CA ARG A 113 -17.05 10.91 28.68
C ARG A 113 -17.25 12.22 29.43
N PRO A 114 -18.20 13.08 29.03
CA PRO A 114 -18.49 14.31 29.76
C PRO A 114 -18.91 14.00 31.20
N GLN A 115 -18.13 14.46 32.20
CA GLN A 115 -18.29 14.07 33.61
C GLN A 115 -19.26 14.95 34.43
N VAL A 116 -20.07 15.79 33.78
CA VAL A 116 -20.97 16.72 34.50
C VAL A 116 -22.31 16.03 34.74
N ALA A 117 -22.78 16.02 36.00
CA ALA A 117 -23.99 15.33 36.46
C ALA A 117 -25.29 15.73 35.73
N ASP A 118 -25.27 16.87 35.02
CA ASP A 118 -26.41 17.47 34.32
C ASP A 118 -26.47 17.15 32.81
N LYS A 119 -25.63 16.22 32.31
CA LYS A 119 -25.55 15.88 30.87
C LYS A 119 -26.30 14.59 30.54
N ASP A 120 -27.13 14.66 29.50
CA ASP A 120 -27.91 13.54 29.00
C ASP A 120 -27.09 12.76 27.95
N ILE A 121 -26.74 11.50 28.21
CA ILE A 121 -25.90 10.69 27.30
C ILE A 121 -26.73 9.57 26.67
N ILE A 122 -26.85 9.59 25.34
CA ILE A 122 -27.58 8.60 24.56
C ILE A 122 -26.60 7.59 23.95
N PRO A 123 -26.69 6.29 24.30
CA PRO A 123 -25.78 5.26 23.82
C PRO A 123 -26.18 4.75 22.42
N LEU A 124 -25.90 5.55 21.38
CA LEU A 124 -26.15 5.17 19.98
C LEU A 124 -25.24 4.03 19.50
N THR A 125 -24.19 3.69 20.25
CA THR A 125 -23.39 2.47 20.10
C THR A 125 -24.23 1.19 20.05
N LYS A 126 -25.39 1.17 20.71
CA LYS A 126 -26.34 0.05 20.64
C LYS A 126 -26.90 -0.14 19.24
N LEU A 127 -27.14 0.96 18.52
CA LEU A 127 -27.70 0.96 17.16
C LEU A 127 -26.64 0.52 16.13
N GLN A 128 -25.39 0.97 16.29
CA GLN A 128 -24.27 0.56 15.45
C GLN A 128 -24.08 -0.98 15.44
N GLY A 129 -24.40 -1.69 16.52
CA GLY A 129 -24.26 -3.14 16.62
C GLY A 129 -25.46 -3.97 16.15
N CYS A 130 -26.62 -3.37 15.88
CA CYS A 130 -27.84 -4.10 15.50
C CYS A 130 -27.90 -4.43 14.00
N VAL A 131 -27.19 -3.68 13.15
CA VAL A 131 -27.24 -3.82 11.68
C VAL A 131 -26.69 -5.16 11.17
N ALA A 132 -25.73 -5.78 11.86
CA ALA A 132 -25.09 -7.01 11.39
C ALA A 132 -25.86 -8.33 11.69
N SER A 133 -26.95 -8.31 12.45
CA SER A 133 -27.55 -9.55 12.99
C SER A 133 -28.68 -10.17 12.14
N ARG A 134 -28.97 -9.66 10.94
CA ARG A 134 -30.14 -10.12 10.14
C ARG A 134 -29.87 -10.48 8.67
N GLU A 135 -28.64 -10.33 8.17
CA GLU A 135 -28.25 -10.82 6.83
C GLU A 135 -28.20 -12.37 6.74
N SER A 136 -28.34 -13.08 7.87
CA SER A 136 -28.20 -14.54 7.95
C SER A 136 -29.52 -15.35 7.85
N GLU A 137 -30.69 -14.72 7.72
CA GLU A 137 -31.99 -15.43 7.72
C GLU A 137 -32.80 -15.35 6.40
N THR A 138 -32.26 -14.81 5.32
CA THR A 138 -32.92 -14.83 4.00
C THR A 138 -32.31 -15.85 3.03
N GLN A 139 -32.16 -17.10 3.49
CA GLN A 139 -32.16 -18.26 2.59
C GLN A 139 -32.96 -19.39 3.24
N THR A 140 -33.88 -19.97 2.45
CA THR A 140 -34.68 -21.19 2.69
C THR A 140 -36.13 -20.97 3.12
N THR A 141 -37.05 -20.86 2.14
CA THR A 141 -38.21 -21.76 1.99
C THR A 141 -38.96 -21.45 0.69
N ALA A 142 -39.29 -22.50 -0.07
CA ALA A 142 -40.03 -22.45 -1.32
C ALA A 142 -41.49 -22.92 -1.12
N LEU A 143 -42.38 -22.48 -2.04
CA LEU A 143 -43.77 -22.91 -2.36
C LEU A 143 -44.93 -22.08 -1.77
N PRO A 144 -46.14 -22.11 -2.38
CA PRO A 144 -46.58 -21.86 -3.77
C PRO A 144 -47.62 -20.68 -3.83
N PRO A 145 -48.18 -20.25 -4.99
CA PRO A 145 -48.97 -19.02 -5.04
C PRO A 145 -50.46 -19.25 -4.69
N PRO A 146 -51.15 -18.24 -4.13
CA PRO A 146 -52.58 -18.10 -4.40
C PRO A 146 -53.02 -16.67 -4.80
N SER A 147 -53.69 -16.64 -5.96
CA SER A 147 -54.93 -15.92 -6.30
C SER A 147 -55.29 -14.58 -5.63
N SER A 148 -55.40 -13.56 -6.50
CA SER A 148 -56.46 -12.54 -6.58
C SER A 148 -57.40 -12.36 -5.35
N GLY A 149 -57.20 -11.25 -4.64
CA GLY A 149 -58.15 -10.70 -3.67
C GLY A 149 -57.80 -9.25 -3.34
N ARG A 150 -58.65 -8.32 -3.79
CA ARG A 150 -58.54 -6.87 -3.58
C ARG A 150 -58.94 -6.54 -2.14
N SER A 151 -58.03 -5.96 -1.34
CA SER A 151 -58.37 -5.28 -0.08
C SER A 151 -57.35 -4.19 0.23
N THR A 152 -57.82 -2.95 0.26
CA THR A 152 -57.09 -1.75 0.64
C THR A 152 -56.95 -1.67 2.16
N ARG A 153 -55.74 -1.88 2.68
CA ARG A 153 -55.31 -1.46 4.02
C ARG A 153 -53.95 -0.78 3.89
N GLU A 154 -53.91 0.53 4.09
CA GLU A 154 -52.67 1.28 4.33
C GLU A 154 -51.97 0.66 5.54
N HIS A 155 -50.89 -0.07 5.28
CA HIS A 155 -49.97 -0.51 6.33
C HIS A 155 -48.95 0.61 6.51
N GLN A 156 -48.88 1.18 7.72
CA GLN A 156 -47.73 1.97 8.17
C GLN A 156 -46.45 1.18 7.84
N ARG A 157 -45.65 1.71 6.91
CA ARG A 157 -44.40 1.08 6.49
C ARG A 157 -43.34 1.37 7.54
N THR A 158 -42.95 0.36 8.31
CA THR A 158 -41.77 0.42 9.18
C THR A 158 -40.52 0.61 8.32
N VAL A 159 -39.78 1.70 8.52
CA VAL A 159 -38.50 1.99 7.87
C VAL A 159 -37.39 1.53 8.81
N TYR A 160 -36.40 0.79 8.29
CA TYR A 160 -35.25 0.35 9.07
C TYR A 160 -34.03 1.21 8.75
N ALA A 161 -33.13 1.36 9.74
CA ALA A 161 -31.94 2.22 9.64
C ALA A 161 -31.00 1.92 8.46
N GLN A 162 -31.15 0.75 7.83
CA GLN A 162 -30.35 0.28 6.70
C GLN A 162 -30.82 0.84 5.34
N ASP A 163 -32.03 1.40 5.27
CA ASP A 163 -32.67 1.85 4.03
C ASP A 163 -32.54 3.36 3.78
N ILE A 164 -31.70 4.06 4.56
CA ILE A 164 -31.49 5.51 4.48
C ILE A 164 -30.23 5.80 3.65
N SER A 165 -30.41 6.31 2.44
CA SER A 165 -29.31 6.65 1.51
C SER A 165 -28.54 7.90 1.98
N PRO A 166 -27.19 7.92 1.91
CA PRO A 166 -26.35 8.96 2.53
C PRO A 166 -26.39 10.35 1.87
N GLU A 167 -27.07 10.55 0.73
CA GLU A 167 -26.98 11.82 -0.01
C GLU A 167 -28.28 12.60 -0.24
N THR A 168 -29.48 12.05 0.04
CA THR A 168 -30.74 12.78 -0.28
C THR A 168 -31.91 12.60 0.67
N GLY A 169 -31.82 11.78 1.72
CA GLY A 169 -32.91 11.63 2.71
C GLY A 169 -34.24 11.07 2.16
N ILE A 170 -34.27 10.43 0.99
CA ILE A 170 -35.47 9.81 0.41
C ILE A 170 -35.35 8.28 0.40
N VAL A 171 -36.39 7.60 0.88
CA VAL A 171 -36.53 6.13 0.93
C VAL A 171 -36.73 5.56 -0.48
N THR A 172 -35.74 4.82 -1.03
CA THR A 172 -35.89 4.10 -2.30
C THR A 172 -36.49 2.72 -2.09
N VAL A 173 -37.76 2.53 -2.45
CA VAL A 173 -38.39 1.20 -2.52
C VAL A 173 -37.95 0.50 -3.80
N ARG A 174 -37.23 -0.62 -3.69
CA ARG A 174 -36.85 -1.46 -4.85
C ARG A 174 -38.07 -2.23 -5.37
N THR A 175 -38.56 -1.91 -6.56
CA THR A 175 -39.45 -2.79 -7.33
C THR A 175 -38.62 -3.63 -8.30
N SER A 176 -38.89 -4.94 -8.36
CA SER A 176 -38.23 -5.90 -9.26
C SER A 176 -38.72 -5.79 -10.71
N PRO A 177 -37.91 -6.16 -11.71
CA PRO A 177 -38.28 -6.04 -13.12
C PRO A 177 -39.14 -7.24 -13.60
N VAL A 178 -40.12 -6.94 -14.46
CA VAL A 178 -40.92 -7.93 -15.23
C VAL A 178 -40.42 -7.95 -16.68
N PRO A 179 -40.32 -9.10 -17.37
CA PRO A 179 -39.90 -9.16 -18.77
C PRO A 179 -41.09 -9.34 -19.74
N VAL A 180 -41.07 -8.68 -20.91
CA VAL A 180 -41.56 -9.20 -22.23
C VAL A 180 -41.20 -8.25 -23.41
N ASP A 181 -40.72 -8.86 -24.49
CA ASP A 181 -40.52 -8.39 -25.89
C ASP A 181 -41.87 -8.05 -26.63
N PRO A 182 -41.93 -7.84 -27.97
CA PRO A 182 -41.26 -6.87 -28.88
C PRO A 182 -42.28 -6.15 -29.83
N MET A 183 -41.99 -4.95 -30.38
CA MET A 183 -42.37 -4.46 -31.74
C MET A 183 -42.37 -2.92 -31.88
N SER A 184 -42.20 -2.47 -33.14
CA SER A 184 -42.50 -1.14 -33.71
C SER A 184 -41.45 -0.05 -33.46
N ALA A 185 -40.56 0.24 -34.42
CA ALA A 185 -40.71 1.29 -35.46
C ALA A 185 -40.88 2.71 -34.85
N SER A 186 -40.19 3.79 -35.25
CA SER A 186 -39.51 4.13 -36.50
C SER A 186 -38.75 5.47 -36.30
N PHE A 187 -37.66 5.71 -37.04
CA PHE A 187 -37.26 6.94 -37.77
C PHE A 187 -37.37 8.33 -37.06
N LYS A 188 -36.45 9.32 -37.13
CA LYS A 188 -35.34 9.67 -38.05
C LYS A 188 -34.67 10.98 -37.54
N ALA A 189 -33.39 11.17 -37.92
CA ALA A 189 -32.67 12.44 -38.25
C ALA A 189 -32.57 13.55 -37.17
N MET A 190 -31.45 14.25 -36.95
CA MET A 190 -30.49 14.91 -37.86
C MET A 190 -29.11 14.93 -37.17
N SER A 191 -28.01 14.39 -37.71
CA SER A 191 -27.05 14.99 -38.66
C SER A 191 -27.09 16.52 -38.80
N LEU A 192 -26.03 17.21 -38.36
CA LEU A 192 -25.15 17.93 -39.29
C LEU A 192 -23.83 18.37 -38.64
N ASP A 193 -22.77 17.93 -39.30
CA ASP A 193 -21.40 18.44 -39.30
C ASP A 193 -21.30 19.94 -39.61
N ARG A 194 -20.25 20.59 -39.09
CA ARG A 194 -19.38 21.44 -39.92
C ARG A 194 -18.00 21.72 -39.28
N ARG A 195 -16.99 21.01 -39.81
CA ARG A 195 -15.69 21.54 -40.31
C ARG A 195 -15.80 23.00 -40.81
N LEU A 196 -14.78 23.87 -40.86
CA LEU A 196 -13.33 23.80 -40.96
C LEU A 196 -12.87 25.27 -40.83
N GLU A 197 -11.67 25.55 -40.30
CA GLU A 197 -10.64 26.28 -41.07
C GLU A 197 -9.29 26.26 -40.36
N ALA A 198 -8.27 26.10 -41.18
CA ALA A 198 -6.85 26.00 -40.86
C ALA A 198 -6.13 27.19 -41.52
N SER A 199 -5.00 27.63 -40.95
CA SER A 199 -3.84 28.22 -41.68
C SER A 199 -2.80 28.71 -40.65
N MET A 200 -1.68 28.01 -40.49
CA MET A 200 -0.34 28.23 -41.10
C MET A 200 0.60 29.04 -40.18
N VAL A 201 1.76 28.46 -39.81
CA VAL A 201 3.12 28.91 -40.19
C VAL A 201 4.12 27.75 -39.98
N VAL A 202 4.67 27.30 -41.12
CA VAL A 202 5.93 26.60 -41.50
C VAL A 202 7.19 26.76 -40.61
N ASP A 203 8.34 26.10 -40.81
CA ASP A 203 8.89 24.82 -41.34
C ASP A 203 10.42 25.05 -41.55
N ALA A 204 11.30 24.06 -41.34
CA ALA A 204 12.72 23.97 -41.79
C ALA A 204 13.51 22.97 -40.90
N HIS A 205 14.27 21.94 -41.31
CA HIS A 205 14.71 21.28 -42.55
C HIS A 205 15.12 19.84 -42.13
N SER A 206 14.67 18.70 -42.68
CA SER A 206 14.89 18.03 -43.99
C SER A 206 16.34 17.61 -44.32
N GLU A 207 16.57 16.30 -44.44
CA GLU A 207 17.30 15.54 -45.50
C GLU A 207 17.48 14.07 -45.03
N PHE A 208 17.45 12.98 -45.81
CA PHE A 208 16.69 12.49 -46.97
C PHE A 208 16.96 10.94 -47.03
N PHE A 209 16.01 10.16 -47.54
CA PHE A 209 15.99 8.68 -47.78
C PHE A 209 17.03 8.19 -48.85
N PRO A 210 17.15 6.88 -49.27
CA PRO A 210 16.18 5.76 -49.24
C PRO A 210 16.69 4.32 -48.97
N GLY A 211 15.74 3.39 -48.85
CA GLY A 211 15.98 1.96 -48.56
C GLY A 211 16.03 1.01 -49.76
N HIS A 212 16.08 -0.29 -49.48
CA HIS A 212 15.52 -1.43 -50.26
C HIS A 212 15.84 -2.77 -49.55
N SER A 213 14.86 -3.67 -49.47
CA SER A 213 15.03 -5.13 -49.25
C SER A 213 15.53 -5.81 -50.55
N PRO A 214 15.98 -7.08 -50.54
CA PRO A 214 15.04 -8.18 -50.84
C PRO A 214 15.37 -9.58 -50.23
N ILE A 215 14.46 -10.52 -50.51
CA ILE A 215 14.36 -11.95 -50.14
C ILE A 215 14.87 -12.83 -51.32
N GLU A 216 15.47 -14.01 -51.05
CA GLU A 216 15.17 -15.36 -51.63
C GLU A 216 16.36 -16.36 -51.77
N GLN A 217 16.17 -17.50 -51.09
CA GLN A 217 16.50 -18.93 -51.31
C GLN A 217 17.43 -19.42 -52.45
N SER A 218 18.29 -20.42 -52.12
CA SER A 218 18.49 -21.66 -52.93
C SER A 218 19.43 -22.72 -52.29
N TYR A 219 18.84 -23.89 -52.01
CA TYR A 219 19.24 -25.30 -52.25
C TYR A 219 20.59 -25.97 -51.85
N ASP A 220 20.37 -27.22 -51.37
CA ASP A 220 21.08 -28.49 -51.59
C ASP A 220 22.07 -29.08 -50.57
N THR A 221 21.65 -30.26 -50.07
CA THR A 221 22.41 -31.35 -49.45
C THR A 221 23.26 -32.10 -50.48
N PRO A 222 24.20 -32.93 -50.01
CA PRO A 222 24.13 -34.33 -50.47
C PRO A 222 24.40 -35.37 -49.37
N SER A 223 24.01 -36.58 -49.73
CA SER A 223 23.74 -37.76 -48.91
C SER A 223 24.84 -38.82 -48.97
N THR A 224 24.93 -39.62 -47.89
CA THR A 224 25.19 -41.09 -47.83
C THR A 224 26.58 -41.71 -48.10
N ILE A 225 26.76 -42.90 -47.47
CA ILE A 225 27.78 -43.98 -47.63
C ILE A 225 28.90 -43.89 -46.55
N SER A 226 29.28 -44.88 -45.73
CA SER A 226 29.00 -46.32 -45.62
C SER A 226 29.37 -46.89 -44.22
N ARG A 227 28.93 -48.13 -43.99
CA ARG A 227 29.27 -49.05 -42.87
C ARG A 227 30.77 -49.29 -42.69
N ASN A 228 31.24 -49.48 -41.45
CA ASN A 228 31.75 -50.78 -40.94
C ASN A 228 32.48 -50.70 -39.58
N ARG A 229 32.17 -51.68 -38.72
CA ARG A 229 33.01 -52.48 -37.80
C ARG A 229 33.98 -51.81 -36.80
N PHE A 230 33.74 -52.15 -35.52
CA PHE A 230 34.70 -52.29 -34.42
C PHE A 230 35.95 -53.14 -34.79
N PRO A 231 37.11 -52.96 -34.11
CA PRO A 231 37.36 -53.66 -32.83
C PRO A 231 38.17 -52.87 -31.76
N ASN A 232 38.04 -53.38 -30.52
CA ASN A 232 38.90 -53.17 -29.35
C ASN A 232 40.41 -53.15 -29.69
N ASP A 233 41.21 -52.34 -28.99
CA ASP A 233 42.14 -52.90 -27.99
C ASP A 233 42.65 -51.87 -26.96
N SER A 234 43.03 -52.45 -25.85
CA SER A 234 43.44 -52.01 -24.52
C SER A 234 44.72 -51.17 -24.42
N SER A 235 44.76 -50.24 -23.45
CA SER A 235 45.84 -50.13 -22.45
C SER A 235 45.56 -49.00 -21.44
N SER A 236 45.22 -49.37 -20.20
CA SER A 236 45.43 -48.51 -19.02
C SER A 236 46.92 -48.56 -18.62
N PRO A 237 47.44 -47.51 -17.96
CA PRO A 237 47.86 -47.78 -16.59
C PRO A 237 47.41 -46.71 -15.57
N THR A 238 47.35 -47.21 -14.35
CA THR A 238 46.84 -46.72 -13.06
C THR A 238 47.59 -45.55 -12.40
N ARG A 239 46.91 -44.98 -11.38
CA ARG A 239 47.36 -44.17 -10.21
C ARG A 239 47.53 -42.66 -10.48
N SER A 240 46.97 -41.72 -9.71
CA SER A 240 46.44 -41.71 -8.34
C SER A 240 45.39 -40.58 -8.20
N ALA A 241 44.18 -40.93 -7.77
CA ALA A 241 43.21 -39.96 -7.26
C ALA A 241 43.62 -39.57 -5.83
N ARG A 242 43.92 -38.29 -5.61
CA ARG A 242 43.90 -37.68 -4.28
C ARG A 242 42.53 -37.02 -4.11
N SER A 243 41.66 -37.74 -3.41
CA SER A 243 40.37 -37.26 -2.91
C SER A 243 40.58 -36.01 -2.06
N VAL A 244 40.01 -34.89 -2.50
CA VAL A 244 39.74 -33.74 -1.62
C VAL A 244 38.37 -34.01 -1.02
N GLU A 245 38.38 -34.65 0.14
CA GLU A 245 37.24 -34.85 1.03
C GLU A 245 36.75 -33.47 1.50
N ARG A 246 35.82 -32.87 0.77
CA ARG A 246 35.10 -31.66 1.21
C ARG A 246 34.02 -32.09 2.19
N ARG A 247 34.35 -31.93 3.48
CA ARG A 247 33.49 -31.95 4.68
C ARG A 247 31.99 -32.04 4.37
N ARG A 248 31.48 -33.26 4.40
CA ARG A 248 30.06 -33.57 4.60
C ARG A 248 29.70 -33.27 6.04
N SER A 249 28.80 -32.32 6.23
CA SER A 249 28.07 -32.15 7.48
C SER A 249 26.65 -31.71 7.12
N ILE A 250 25.71 -32.62 7.42
CA ILE A 250 24.25 -32.50 7.27
C ILE A 250 23.75 -32.59 5.81
N GLU A 251 23.85 -33.77 5.21
CA GLU A 251 23.08 -34.13 4.01
C GLU A 251 22.61 -35.59 4.18
N GLU A 252 21.47 -35.80 4.83
CA GLU A 252 20.78 -37.11 4.88
C GLU A 252 19.38 -36.96 4.27
N GLU A 253 19.09 -37.86 3.31
CA GLU A 253 17.80 -38.22 2.70
C GLU A 253 16.59 -37.27 2.87
N GLY A 254 16.19 -36.61 1.77
CA GLY A 254 14.91 -35.89 1.68
C GLY A 254 15.00 -34.39 1.39
N GLU A 255 16.19 -33.86 1.08
CA GLU A 255 16.41 -32.45 0.71
C GLU A 255 16.19 -32.22 -0.79
N GLY A 256 14.93 -31.99 -1.16
CA GLY A 256 14.56 -31.50 -2.48
C GLY A 256 13.07 -31.33 -2.62
N TRP A 257 12.64 -30.94 -3.82
CA TRP A 257 11.24 -30.91 -4.21
C TRP A 257 10.54 -32.22 -3.78
N SER A 258 9.42 -32.07 -3.09
CA SER A 258 8.65 -33.19 -2.55
C SER A 258 7.17 -32.97 -2.83
N LYS A 259 6.48 -34.04 -3.18
CA LYS A 259 5.02 -34.05 -3.32
C LYS A 259 4.32 -34.08 -1.96
N GLU A 260 4.96 -34.63 -0.93
CA GLU A 260 4.38 -34.80 0.40
C GLU A 260 4.86 -33.73 1.38
N ALA A 261 3.93 -33.29 2.25
CA ALA A 261 4.22 -32.30 3.28
C ALA A 261 5.15 -32.88 4.35
N PRO A 262 6.10 -32.08 4.88
CA PRO A 262 6.89 -32.50 6.03
C PRO A 262 6.00 -32.87 7.23
N LYS A 263 6.36 -33.96 7.92
CA LYS A 263 5.64 -34.41 9.14
C LYS A 263 5.82 -33.45 10.32
N LEU A 264 6.91 -32.68 10.30
CA LEU A 264 7.27 -31.70 11.32
C LEU A 264 7.65 -30.37 10.64
N PRO A 265 7.41 -29.23 11.31
CA PRO A 265 7.90 -27.93 10.85
C PRO A 265 9.42 -27.92 10.68
N LEU A 266 9.91 -27.20 9.68
CA LEU A 266 11.34 -27.05 9.39
C LEU A 266 12.01 -25.97 10.26
N SER A 267 11.26 -24.96 10.65
CA SER A 267 11.73 -23.82 11.46
C SER A 267 11.86 -24.18 12.95
N ASP A 268 10.76 -24.63 13.57
CA ASP A 268 10.69 -25.09 14.95
C ASP A 268 9.88 -26.40 15.08
N PRO A 269 10.55 -27.56 15.16
CA PRO A 269 9.90 -28.86 15.35
C PRO A 269 9.14 -29.02 16.66
N SER A 270 9.33 -28.12 17.64
CA SER A 270 8.65 -28.18 18.94
C SER A 270 7.30 -27.46 18.94
N SER A 271 7.09 -26.49 18.04
CA SER A 271 5.89 -25.66 17.97
C SER A 271 4.62 -26.48 17.66
N LYS A 272 3.69 -26.53 18.61
CA LYS A 272 2.39 -27.22 18.45
C LYS A 272 1.49 -26.53 17.42
N THR A 273 1.64 -25.22 17.27
CA THR A 273 0.85 -24.41 16.35
C THR A 273 1.30 -24.66 14.92
N LEU A 274 2.60 -24.57 14.65
CA LEU A 274 3.16 -24.87 13.33
C LEU A 274 2.90 -26.30 12.89
N LYS A 275 2.88 -27.28 13.80
CA LYS A 275 2.51 -28.67 13.47
C LYS A 275 1.12 -28.81 12.84
N LYS A 276 0.17 -27.95 13.23
CA LYS A 276 -1.19 -27.96 12.66
C LYS A 276 -1.25 -27.22 11.32
N GLU A 277 -0.38 -26.26 11.12
CA GLU A 277 -0.41 -25.33 9.98
C GLU A 277 0.58 -25.68 8.86
N VAL A 278 1.67 -26.39 9.14
CA VAL A 278 2.70 -26.74 8.15
C VAL A 278 2.09 -27.50 6.96
N GLY A 279 1.17 -28.42 7.24
CA GLY A 279 0.49 -29.20 6.21
C GLY A 279 -0.44 -28.35 5.35
N THR A 280 -1.10 -27.34 5.90
CA THR A 280 -1.94 -26.41 5.12
C THR A 280 -1.06 -25.44 4.34
N LEU A 281 -0.05 -24.83 4.97
CA LEU A 281 0.89 -23.91 4.34
C LEU A 281 1.61 -24.56 3.14
N PHE A 282 2.13 -25.77 3.32
CA PHE A 282 2.76 -26.54 2.24
C PHE A 282 1.82 -26.80 1.06
N LYS A 283 0.55 -27.14 1.35
CA LYS A 283 -0.47 -27.35 0.32
C LYS A 283 -0.77 -26.07 -0.45
N HIS A 284 -0.78 -24.91 0.20
CA HIS A 284 -0.96 -23.61 -0.47
C HIS A 284 0.24 -23.30 -1.37
N ILE A 285 1.46 -23.52 -0.90
CA ILE A 285 2.70 -23.35 -1.68
C ILE A 285 2.68 -24.23 -2.94
N GLN A 286 2.41 -25.54 -2.81
CA GLN A 286 2.33 -26.43 -3.97
C GLN A 286 1.20 -26.06 -4.94
N SER A 287 0.08 -25.57 -4.41
CA SER A 287 -1.05 -25.13 -5.23
C SER A 287 -0.67 -23.88 -6.04
N TYR A 288 0.08 -22.96 -5.43
CA TYR A 288 0.62 -21.79 -6.12
C TYR A 288 1.65 -22.19 -7.18
N MET A 289 2.56 -23.11 -6.86
CA MET A 289 3.60 -23.63 -7.79
C MET A 289 3.02 -24.45 -8.95
N GLY A 290 1.73 -24.80 -8.93
CA GLY A 290 1.09 -25.63 -9.96
C GLY A 290 1.32 -27.13 -9.78
N ASP A 291 1.99 -27.55 -8.70
CA ASP A 291 2.23 -28.96 -8.37
C ASP A 291 0.99 -29.66 -7.79
N ARG A 292 -0.02 -28.87 -7.39
CA ARG A 292 -1.29 -29.36 -6.85
C ARG A 292 -2.47 -28.64 -7.52
N LYS A 293 -3.45 -29.41 -8.00
CA LYS A 293 -4.68 -28.85 -8.58
C LYS A 293 -5.44 -28.05 -7.52
N THR A 294 -5.85 -26.85 -7.89
CA THR A 294 -6.60 -25.91 -7.03
C THR A 294 -7.61 -25.14 -7.88
N LYS A 295 -8.72 -24.73 -7.26
CA LYS A 295 -9.69 -23.79 -7.85
C LYS A 295 -9.42 -22.33 -7.45
N ASN A 296 -8.50 -22.12 -6.51
CA ASN A 296 -8.23 -20.80 -5.95
C ASN A 296 -7.32 -20.00 -6.89
N ASN A 297 -7.58 -18.69 -6.98
CA ASN A 297 -6.73 -17.75 -7.71
C ASN A 297 -5.31 -17.74 -7.08
N PRO A 298 -4.22 -17.80 -7.88
CA PRO A 298 -2.85 -17.67 -7.37
C PRO A 298 -2.63 -16.43 -6.49
N ASP A 299 -3.23 -15.28 -6.80
CA ASP A 299 -3.11 -14.08 -5.96
C ASP A 299 -3.73 -14.27 -4.57
N GLN A 300 -4.87 -14.95 -4.49
CA GLN A 300 -5.51 -15.25 -3.22
C GLN A 300 -4.68 -16.25 -2.40
N LEU A 301 -4.05 -17.23 -3.05
CA LEU A 301 -3.14 -18.17 -2.38
C LEU A 301 -1.91 -17.44 -1.81
N ALA A 302 -1.29 -16.57 -2.61
CA ALA A 302 -0.16 -15.77 -2.16
C ALA A 302 -0.54 -14.84 -1.01
N LEU A 303 -1.73 -14.20 -1.08
CA LEU A 303 -2.24 -13.36 -0.01
C LEU A 303 -2.38 -14.15 1.31
N THR A 304 -3.06 -15.31 1.29
CA THR A 304 -3.23 -16.12 2.50
C THR A 304 -1.90 -16.56 3.11
N ILE A 305 -0.90 -16.90 2.28
CA ILE A 305 0.45 -17.22 2.75
C ILE A 305 1.10 -15.99 3.40
N CYS A 306 1.01 -14.83 2.75
CA CYS A 306 1.62 -13.59 3.23
C CYS A 306 0.93 -13.03 4.48
N GLU A 307 -0.38 -13.18 4.63
CA GLU A 307 -1.12 -12.82 5.85
C GLU A 307 -0.64 -13.65 7.04
N GLY A 308 -0.47 -14.96 6.85
CA GLY A 308 0.08 -15.84 7.89
C GLY A 308 1.53 -15.48 8.25
N ALA A 309 2.36 -15.21 7.24
CA ALA A 309 3.75 -14.82 7.41
C ALA A 309 3.92 -13.45 8.08
N ALA A 310 3.10 -12.46 7.72
CA ALA A 310 3.12 -11.12 8.32
C ALA A 310 2.58 -11.13 9.76
N ALA A 311 1.65 -12.03 10.08
CA ALA A 311 1.08 -12.12 11.42
C ALA A 311 2.03 -12.74 12.45
N ARG A 312 2.86 -13.72 12.06
CA ARG A 312 3.80 -14.40 12.96
C ARG A 312 5.11 -14.72 12.24
N THR A 313 6.23 -14.28 12.82
CA THR A 313 7.59 -14.58 12.33
C THR A 313 7.86 -16.07 12.20
N GLU A 314 7.32 -16.91 13.09
CA GLU A 314 7.38 -18.38 12.99
C GLU A 314 6.80 -18.91 11.67
N THR A 315 5.66 -18.35 11.23
CA THR A 315 5.03 -18.74 9.96
C THR A 315 5.84 -18.22 8.77
N ALA A 316 6.43 -17.03 8.87
CA ALA A 316 7.29 -16.49 7.82
C ALA A 316 8.55 -17.35 7.62
N ASP A 317 9.17 -17.76 8.73
CA ASP A 317 10.33 -18.64 8.75
C ASP A 317 9.98 -19.99 8.11
N GLU A 318 8.87 -20.60 8.52
CA GLU A 318 8.39 -21.86 7.96
C GLU A 318 8.08 -21.72 6.46
N ALA A 319 7.37 -20.68 6.04
CA ALA A 319 7.06 -20.44 4.64
C ALA A 319 8.32 -20.32 3.78
N CYS A 320 9.32 -19.56 4.23
CA CYS A 320 10.59 -19.40 3.54
C CYS A 320 11.35 -20.73 3.44
N LEU A 321 11.44 -21.51 4.53
CA LEU A 321 12.14 -22.80 4.53
C LEU A 321 11.42 -23.85 3.67
N LEU A 322 10.09 -23.89 3.68
CA LEU A 322 9.31 -24.78 2.80
C LEU A 322 9.52 -24.41 1.33
N LEU A 323 9.58 -23.13 0.99
CA LEU A 323 9.90 -22.66 -0.36
C LEU A 323 11.32 -23.06 -0.76
N VAL A 324 12.31 -22.80 0.08
CA VAL A 324 13.71 -23.23 -0.17
C VAL A 324 13.79 -24.73 -0.41
N LYS A 325 13.09 -25.55 0.39
CA LYS A 325 12.99 -26.99 0.19
C LYS A 325 12.39 -27.35 -1.18
N GLN A 326 11.29 -26.70 -1.56
CA GLN A 326 10.60 -26.97 -2.84
C GLN A 326 11.37 -26.46 -4.07
N LEU A 327 12.26 -25.49 -3.90
CA LEU A 327 13.14 -24.98 -4.95
C LEU A 327 14.40 -25.82 -5.13
N THR A 328 14.82 -26.53 -4.07
CA THR A 328 16.02 -27.37 -4.10
C THR A 328 15.79 -28.59 -5.00
N ARG A 329 16.66 -28.79 -6.02
CA ARG A 329 16.60 -29.92 -6.96
C ARG A 329 15.23 -30.07 -7.65
N ASN A 330 14.63 -28.95 -8.04
CA ASN A 330 13.36 -28.93 -8.75
C ASN A 330 13.57 -28.79 -10.26
N ASP A 331 13.38 -29.89 -10.99
CA ASP A 331 13.57 -29.96 -12.45
C ASP A 331 12.34 -29.44 -13.23
N ARG A 332 11.27 -29.04 -12.55
CA ARG A 332 10.03 -28.57 -13.18
C ARG A 332 10.10 -27.07 -13.41
N GLY A 333 10.37 -26.66 -14.65
CA GLY A 333 10.54 -25.24 -15.00
C GLY A 333 9.42 -24.30 -14.54
N GLU A 334 8.15 -24.66 -14.74
CA GLU A 334 7.01 -23.82 -14.33
C GLU A 334 6.86 -23.72 -12.80
N SER A 335 7.01 -24.85 -12.10
CA SER A 335 6.94 -24.92 -10.63
C SER A 335 8.11 -24.16 -10.01
N LEU A 336 9.32 -24.32 -10.55
CA LEU A 336 10.51 -23.59 -10.13
C LEU A 336 10.32 -22.07 -10.30
N ARG A 337 9.84 -21.62 -11.47
CA ARG A 337 9.55 -20.20 -11.73
C ARG A 337 8.57 -19.64 -10.69
N LYS A 338 7.43 -20.31 -10.50
CA LYS A 338 6.38 -19.88 -9.57
C LYS A 338 6.84 -19.95 -8.11
N GLY A 339 7.70 -20.89 -7.76
CA GLY A 339 8.29 -20.99 -6.41
C GLY A 339 9.21 -19.81 -6.10
N TRP A 340 10.08 -19.42 -7.05
CA TRP A 340 10.94 -18.25 -6.90
C TRP A 340 10.14 -16.95 -6.86
N GLU A 341 9.11 -16.84 -7.70
CA GLU A 341 8.15 -15.73 -7.67
C GLU A 341 7.49 -15.60 -6.29
N LEU A 342 6.98 -16.70 -5.75
CA LEU A 342 6.35 -16.72 -4.42
C LEU A 342 7.34 -16.36 -3.32
N LEU A 343 8.59 -16.85 -3.39
CA LEU A 343 9.64 -16.49 -2.44
C LEU A 343 9.93 -14.98 -2.45
N ALA A 344 9.96 -14.37 -3.64
CA ALA A 344 10.15 -12.93 -3.77
C ALA A 344 8.95 -12.13 -3.22
N ILE A 345 7.72 -12.62 -3.38
CA ILE A 345 6.52 -12.00 -2.81
C ILE A 345 6.54 -12.11 -1.28
N VAL A 346 6.82 -13.29 -0.72
CA VAL A 346 6.91 -13.50 0.73
C VAL A 346 8.01 -12.62 1.34
N ALA A 347 9.18 -12.53 0.71
CA ALA A 347 10.26 -11.64 1.14
C ALA A 347 9.92 -10.14 1.00
N ALA A 348 8.96 -9.78 0.14
CA ALA A 348 8.49 -8.40 0.00
C ALA A 348 7.52 -7.99 1.11
N LEU A 349 6.67 -8.91 1.57
CA LEU A 349 5.53 -8.61 2.45
C LEU A 349 5.71 -9.11 3.90
N SER A 350 6.73 -9.92 4.16
CA SER A 350 7.03 -10.45 5.50
C SER A 350 8.49 -10.26 5.87
N GLN A 351 8.78 -10.33 7.17
CA GLN A 351 10.14 -10.23 7.69
C GLN A 351 10.48 -11.51 8.48
N PRO A 352 11.20 -12.47 7.86
CA PRO A 352 11.66 -13.66 8.55
C PRO A 352 12.72 -13.31 9.62
N SER A 353 12.98 -14.24 10.54
CA SER A 353 14.00 -14.09 11.56
C SER A 353 15.39 -13.90 10.93
N LYS A 354 16.33 -13.27 11.66
CA LYS A 354 17.70 -13.05 11.17
C LYS A 354 18.38 -14.36 10.76
N LYS A 355 18.09 -15.46 11.48
CA LYS A 355 18.62 -16.80 11.20
C LYS A 355 18.14 -17.31 9.84
N VAL A 356 16.81 -17.32 9.62
CA VAL A 356 16.25 -17.81 8.35
C VAL A 356 16.56 -16.85 7.21
N SER A 357 16.55 -15.54 7.44
CA SER A 357 16.98 -14.54 6.44
C SER A 357 18.39 -14.84 5.92
N SER A 358 19.34 -15.13 6.81
CA SER A 358 20.72 -15.47 6.42
C SER A 358 20.81 -16.77 5.62
N GLN A 359 19.97 -17.75 5.95
CA GLN A 359 19.88 -19.03 5.21
C GLN A 359 19.29 -18.83 3.81
N VAL A 360 18.19 -18.09 3.70
CA VAL A 360 17.55 -17.77 2.41
C VAL A 360 18.47 -16.91 1.55
N GLN A 361 19.22 -15.96 2.15
CA GLN A 361 20.23 -15.19 1.44
C GLN A 361 21.33 -16.09 0.87
N SER A 362 21.92 -16.95 1.70
CA SER A 362 22.94 -17.90 1.25
C SER A 362 22.42 -18.87 0.17
N PHE A 363 21.13 -19.22 0.24
CA PHE A 363 20.48 -20.01 -0.78
C PHE A 363 20.32 -19.21 -2.09
N ALA A 364 19.74 -18.02 -2.04
CA ALA A 364 19.50 -17.17 -3.22
C ALA A 364 20.80 -16.75 -3.92
N ASP A 365 21.87 -16.50 -3.15
CA ASP A 365 23.18 -16.15 -3.69
C ASP A 365 23.75 -17.21 -4.63
N ARG A 366 23.55 -18.50 -4.31
CA ARG A 366 23.97 -19.64 -5.18
C ARG A 366 23.29 -19.66 -6.55
N TYR A 367 22.11 -19.05 -6.65
CA TYR A 367 21.33 -18.98 -7.88
C TYR A 367 21.37 -17.59 -8.52
N SER A 368 22.20 -16.66 -8.02
CA SER A 368 22.26 -15.28 -8.51
C SER A 368 22.99 -15.12 -9.85
N ASP A 369 23.78 -16.12 -10.27
CA ASP A 369 24.48 -16.13 -11.55
C ASP A 369 23.54 -16.56 -12.69
N LYS A 370 23.58 -15.81 -13.80
CA LYS A 370 22.85 -16.14 -15.02
C LYS A 370 23.24 -17.50 -15.60
N SER A 371 24.46 -17.99 -15.35
CA SER A 371 24.85 -19.33 -15.78
C SER A 371 24.09 -20.46 -15.08
N SER A 372 23.51 -20.16 -13.91
CA SER A 372 22.74 -21.11 -13.10
C SER A 372 21.26 -21.16 -13.53
N ASP A 373 20.85 -20.36 -14.51
CA ASP A 373 19.47 -20.29 -14.98
C ASP A 373 19.09 -21.54 -15.80
N PRO A 374 18.02 -22.26 -15.41
CA PRO A 374 17.44 -23.27 -16.25
C PRO A 374 16.88 -22.66 -17.55
N PRO A 375 16.82 -23.42 -18.65
CA PRO A 375 16.32 -22.93 -19.93
C PRO A 375 14.91 -22.31 -19.79
N GLY A 376 14.80 -21.02 -20.10
CA GLY A 376 13.53 -20.30 -20.07
C GLY A 376 13.03 -19.92 -18.67
N VAL A 377 13.83 -20.02 -17.61
CA VAL A 377 13.47 -19.54 -16.26
C VAL A 377 14.53 -18.55 -15.74
N PRO A 378 14.20 -17.26 -15.58
CA PRO A 378 15.16 -16.24 -15.14
C PRO A 378 15.35 -16.28 -13.62
N VAL A 379 15.86 -17.39 -13.09
CA VAL A 379 16.01 -17.62 -11.64
C VAL A 379 16.95 -16.58 -11.04
N SER A 380 18.06 -16.28 -11.70
CA SER A 380 19.08 -15.31 -11.31
C SER A 380 18.50 -13.94 -11.03
N SER A 381 17.66 -13.44 -11.95
CA SER A 381 16.99 -12.15 -11.78
C SER A 381 16.06 -12.15 -10.56
N ILE A 382 15.30 -13.22 -10.35
CA ILE A 382 14.36 -13.32 -9.22
C ILE A 382 15.12 -13.49 -7.89
N ALA A 383 16.19 -14.28 -7.88
CA ALA A 383 17.05 -14.49 -6.71
C ALA A 383 17.71 -13.19 -6.26
N LEU A 384 18.21 -12.37 -7.20
CA LEU A 384 18.71 -11.03 -6.90
C LEU A 384 17.63 -10.14 -6.26
N GLN A 385 16.38 -10.23 -6.71
CA GLN A 385 15.28 -9.50 -6.09
C GLN A 385 14.96 -9.99 -4.68
N VAL A 386 15.02 -11.31 -4.43
CA VAL A 386 14.87 -11.88 -3.09
C VAL A 386 15.96 -11.34 -2.16
N LEU A 387 17.22 -11.36 -2.58
CA LEU A 387 18.34 -10.83 -1.82
C LEU A 387 18.14 -9.35 -1.44
N ARG A 388 17.78 -8.52 -2.43
CA ARG A 388 17.49 -7.10 -2.19
C ARG A 388 16.36 -6.91 -1.21
N LYS A 389 15.26 -7.64 -1.40
CA LYS A 389 14.08 -7.55 -0.51
C LYS A 389 14.42 -8.00 0.90
N LEU A 390 15.22 -9.04 1.11
CA LEU A 390 15.61 -9.48 2.46
C LEU A 390 16.55 -8.49 3.16
N ASN A 391 17.37 -7.75 2.42
CA ASN A 391 18.27 -6.73 2.96
C ASN A 391 17.55 -5.42 3.36
N LYS A 392 16.30 -5.20 2.91
CA LYS A 392 15.54 -4.00 3.32
C LYS A 392 15.20 -4.06 4.81
N THR A 393 15.59 -3.02 5.55
CA THR A 393 15.28 -2.83 6.98
C THR A 393 13.97 -2.07 7.21
N THR A 394 13.35 -1.56 6.16
CA THR A 394 12.11 -0.79 6.22
C THR A 394 10.90 -1.67 6.57
N ALA A 395 9.90 -1.07 7.22
CA ALA A 395 8.63 -1.72 7.52
C ALA A 395 7.98 -2.28 6.23
N ARG A 396 7.39 -3.47 6.32
CA ARG A 396 6.71 -4.12 5.20
C ARG A 396 5.27 -3.66 5.09
N PRO A 397 4.75 -3.46 3.87
CA PRO A 397 3.34 -3.10 3.69
C PRO A 397 2.46 -4.27 4.14
N ARG A 398 1.26 -3.94 4.63
CA ARG A 398 0.28 -4.95 5.02
C ARG A 398 -0.09 -5.80 3.79
N PRO A 399 -0.17 -7.14 3.92
CA PRO A 399 -0.63 -7.99 2.84
C PRO A 399 -2.05 -7.62 2.40
N SER A 400 -2.24 -7.45 1.10
CA SER A 400 -3.52 -7.24 0.41
C SER A 400 -3.39 -7.78 -1.02
N LEU A 401 -4.50 -7.96 -1.73
CA LEU A 401 -4.43 -8.38 -3.14
C LEU A 401 -3.62 -7.39 -4.00
N ALA A 402 -3.73 -6.09 -3.70
CA ALA A 402 -2.97 -5.05 -4.37
C ALA A 402 -1.47 -5.17 -4.08
N SER A 403 -1.06 -5.35 -2.82
CA SER A 403 0.37 -5.45 -2.47
C SER A 403 1.02 -6.74 -2.95
N VAL A 404 0.25 -7.84 -3.07
CA VAL A 404 0.71 -9.09 -3.71
C VAL A 404 0.94 -8.89 -5.20
N HIS A 405 -0.02 -8.26 -5.89
CA HIS A 405 0.11 -7.96 -7.32
C HIS A 405 1.31 -7.04 -7.59
N GLU A 406 1.43 -5.96 -6.81
CA GLU A 406 2.55 -5.03 -6.87
C GLU A 406 3.90 -5.72 -6.60
N ALA A 407 3.98 -6.55 -5.55
CA ALA A 407 5.18 -7.31 -5.25
C ALA A 407 5.60 -8.24 -6.40
N ARG A 408 4.63 -8.83 -7.11
CA ARG A 408 4.85 -9.66 -8.30
C ARG A 408 5.37 -8.85 -9.48
N VAL A 409 4.76 -7.71 -9.78
CA VAL A 409 5.21 -6.79 -10.84
C VAL A 409 6.64 -6.32 -10.57
N HIS A 410 6.95 -6.00 -9.32
CA HIS A 410 8.25 -5.51 -8.87
C HIS A 410 9.40 -6.52 -8.96
N ILE A 411 9.11 -7.79 -9.23
CA ILE A 411 10.15 -8.79 -9.53
C ILE A 411 10.81 -8.47 -10.87
N PHE A 412 10.03 -8.01 -11.84
CA PHE A 412 10.48 -7.74 -13.21
C PHE A 412 10.64 -6.25 -13.50
N HIS A 413 9.89 -5.41 -12.79
CA HIS A 413 9.91 -3.95 -12.93
C HIS A 413 10.18 -3.34 -11.55
N PRO A 414 11.44 -3.28 -11.09
CA PRO A 414 11.74 -2.75 -9.77
C PRO A 414 11.25 -1.29 -9.66
N PRO A 415 10.66 -0.90 -8.52
CA PRO A 415 10.07 0.43 -8.35
C PRO A 415 11.15 1.51 -8.28
N GLN A 416 10.78 2.73 -8.65
CA GLN A 416 11.60 3.92 -8.43
C GLN A 416 11.49 4.41 -6.98
N PHE A 417 10.34 4.20 -6.36
CA PHE A 417 10.09 4.54 -4.96
C PHE A 417 10.56 3.42 -4.03
N GLY A 418 11.21 3.79 -2.92
CA GLY A 418 11.69 2.83 -1.93
C GLY A 418 12.89 1.98 -2.37
N ALA A 419 13.53 2.31 -3.49
CA ALA A 419 14.81 1.75 -3.92
C ALA A 419 15.98 2.58 -3.36
N ALA A 420 17.13 1.95 -3.13
CA ALA A 420 18.35 2.65 -2.74
C ALA A 420 18.90 3.48 -3.91
N LEU A 421 19.61 4.58 -3.63
CA LEU A 421 20.15 5.45 -4.69
C LEU A 421 21.10 4.68 -5.62
N GLU A 422 21.92 3.79 -5.06
CA GLU A 422 22.82 2.93 -5.83
C GLU A 422 22.07 1.96 -6.76
N GLU A 423 20.91 1.45 -6.31
CA GLU A 423 20.05 0.60 -7.11
C GLU A 423 19.41 1.38 -8.26
N LEU A 424 18.91 2.59 -7.98
CA LEU A 424 18.37 3.48 -9.01
C LEU A 424 19.41 3.81 -10.08
N MET A 425 20.65 4.10 -9.67
CA MET A 425 21.79 4.31 -10.57
C MET A 425 22.12 3.08 -11.40
N GLY A 426 22.12 1.90 -10.79
CA GLY A 426 22.33 0.65 -11.50
C GLY A 426 21.24 0.37 -12.54
N MET A 427 19.97 0.58 -12.18
CA MET A 427 18.82 0.34 -13.05
C MET A 427 18.77 1.30 -14.23
N GLN A 428 18.99 2.59 -13.98
CA GLN A 428 18.88 3.61 -15.02
C GLN A 428 20.01 3.54 -16.04
N LYS A 429 21.17 3.00 -15.69
CA LYS A 429 22.35 2.94 -16.58
C LYS A 429 22.05 2.32 -17.95
N SER A 430 21.09 1.41 -18.01
CA SER A 430 20.63 0.79 -19.27
C SER A 430 19.86 1.74 -20.20
N ARG A 431 19.17 2.74 -19.63
CA ARG A 431 18.31 3.70 -20.34
C ARG A 431 18.93 5.10 -20.46
N PHE A 432 19.62 5.52 -19.41
CA PHE A 432 20.24 6.84 -19.24
C PHE A 432 21.69 6.66 -18.77
N PRO A 433 22.60 6.17 -19.65
CA PRO A 433 23.98 5.83 -19.26
C PRO A 433 24.82 7.03 -18.84
N HIS A 434 24.45 8.24 -19.29
CA HIS A 434 25.18 9.48 -19.01
C HIS A 434 24.63 10.25 -17.81
N LEU A 435 23.47 9.85 -17.27
CA LEU A 435 22.83 10.59 -16.19
C LEU A 435 23.46 10.21 -14.85
N CYS A 436 24.08 11.18 -14.18
CA CYS A 436 24.77 11.00 -12.90
C CYS A 436 23.85 11.11 -11.67
N ILE A 437 22.59 11.47 -11.88
CA ILE A 437 21.55 11.62 -10.85
C ILE A 437 20.35 10.71 -11.13
N PRO A 438 19.54 10.34 -10.11
CA PRO A 438 18.31 9.58 -10.33
C PRO A 438 17.40 10.25 -11.35
N TRP A 439 17.04 9.51 -12.41
CA TRP A 439 16.03 9.95 -13.38
C TRP A 439 14.74 10.39 -12.71
N ILE A 440 14.33 9.64 -11.68
CA ILE A 440 13.13 9.93 -10.88
C ILE A 440 13.21 11.29 -10.19
N GLU A 441 14.38 11.67 -9.66
CA GLU A 441 14.56 12.99 -9.04
C GLU A 441 14.44 14.10 -10.07
N SER A 442 15.17 13.99 -11.18
CA SER A 442 15.16 14.99 -12.25
C SER A 442 13.74 15.21 -12.77
N THR A 443 13.04 14.11 -13.03
CA THR A 443 11.64 14.11 -13.49
C THR A 443 10.73 14.77 -12.47
N LEU A 444 10.85 14.46 -11.18
CA LEU A 444 10.01 15.05 -10.13
C LEU A 444 10.26 16.56 -9.98
N ILE A 445 11.50 17.01 -10.08
CA ILE A 445 11.86 18.43 -10.06
C ILE A 445 11.25 19.15 -11.28
N ASP A 446 11.39 18.57 -12.48
CA ASP A 446 10.82 19.12 -13.70
C ASP A 446 9.29 19.18 -13.62
N LEU A 447 8.63 18.17 -13.05
CA LEU A 447 7.19 18.17 -12.82
C LEU A 447 6.76 19.30 -11.88
N VAL A 448 7.51 19.56 -10.80
CA VAL A 448 7.22 20.68 -9.89
C VAL A 448 7.30 22.02 -10.62
N LEU A 449 8.35 22.23 -11.43
CA LEU A 449 8.55 23.48 -12.15
C LEU A 449 7.53 23.65 -13.29
N ASN A 450 7.29 22.60 -14.09
CA ASN A 450 6.36 22.64 -15.22
C ASN A 450 4.89 22.78 -14.79
N ALA A 451 4.52 22.28 -13.61
CA ALA A 451 3.20 22.50 -13.03
C ALA A 451 3.02 23.90 -12.41
N GLY A 452 4.01 24.80 -12.54
CA GLY A 452 3.93 26.17 -12.04
C GLY A 452 4.28 26.34 -10.57
N GLY A 453 5.05 25.40 -9.99
CA GLY A 453 5.40 25.40 -8.56
C GLY A 453 6.10 26.66 -8.04
N SER A 454 6.71 27.46 -8.92
CA SER A 454 7.27 28.79 -8.60
C SER A 454 6.22 29.87 -8.28
N SER A 455 4.95 29.61 -8.63
CA SER A 455 3.82 30.52 -8.43
C SER A 455 2.72 29.94 -7.53
N THR A 456 2.80 28.66 -7.18
CA THR A 456 1.81 27.96 -6.35
C THR A 456 1.96 28.30 -4.87
N GLU A 457 0.91 28.87 -4.27
CA GLU A 457 0.88 29.19 -2.84
C GLU A 457 1.07 27.94 -1.98
N GLY A 458 2.00 27.98 -1.02
CA GLY A 458 2.25 26.87 -0.10
C GLY A 458 2.83 25.63 -0.76
N ILE A 459 3.59 25.75 -1.84
CA ILE A 459 4.32 24.64 -2.46
C ILE A 459 5.14 23.87 -1.42
N PHE A 460 5.13 22.53 -1.48
CA PHE A 460 5.65 21.61 -0.44
C PHE A 460 4.95 21.63 0.93
N ARG A 461 4.16 22.64 1.28
CA ARG A 461 3.42 22.71 2.55
C ARG A 461 2.03 22.09 2.44
N VAL A 462 1.29 22.41 1.38
CA VAL A 462 -0.08 21.92 1.15
C VAL A 462 -0.04 20.46 0.67
N ALA A 463 -0.98 19.65 1.17
CA ALA A 463 -1.18 18.27 0.73
C ALA A 463 -2.05 18.24 -0.52
N ALA A 464 -1.69 17.37 -1.46
CA ALA A 464 -2.46 17.15 -2.68
C ALA A 464 -3.42 15.95 -2.54
N ASP A 465 -4.23 15.75 -3.56
CA ASP A 465 -5.15 14.62 -3.68
C ASP A 465 -4.39 13.27 -3.62
N PRO A 466 -4.69 12.40 -2.63
CA PRO A 466 -4.04 11.11 -2.47
C PRO A 466 -4.19 10.18 -3.69
N GLU A 467 -5.31 10.24 -4.41
CA GLU A 467 -5.56 9.37 -5.57
C GLU A 467 -4.68 9.80 -6.75
N GLN A 468 -4.50 11.10 -6.96
CA GLN A 468 -3.59 11.63 -7.96
C GLN A 468 -2.13 11.29 -7.64
N ILE A 469 -1.73 11.40 -6.36
CA ILE A 469 -0.40 10.98 -5.90
C ILE A 469 -0.19 9.49 -6.18
N ALA A 470 -1.14 8.62 -5.81
CA ALA A 470 -1.02 7.18 -6.02
C ALA A 470 -0.91 6.82 -7.51
N THR A 471 -1.75 7.44 -8.35
CA THR A 471 -1.75 7.22 -9.80
C THR A 471 -0.46 7.69 -10.45
N ALA A 472 0.03 8.89 -10.10
CA ALA A 472 1.27 9.43 -10.63
C ALA A 472 2.49 8.62 -10.15
N LYS A 473 2.52 8.20 -8.89
CA LYS A 473 3.55 7.30 -8.35
C LYS A 473 3.62 5.98 -9.12
N ALA A 474 2.48 5.33 -9.35
CA ALA A 474 2.42 4.05 -10.08
C ALA A 474 2.96 4.18 -11.52
N ARG A 475 2.76 5.32 -12.17
CA ARG A 475 3.34 5.61 -13.50
C ARG A 475 4.86 5.80 -13.42
N LEU A 476 5.33 6.56 -12.44
CA LEU A 476 6.77 6.79 -12.23
C LEU A 476 7.52 5.49 -11.94
N ASP A 477 6.96 4.60 -11.14
CA ASP A 477 7.53 3.26 -10.87
C ASP A 477 7.69 2.42 -12.15
N GLN A 478 6.87 2.68 -13.17
CA GLN A 478 6.93 2.04 -14.49
C GLN A 478 7.79 2.82 -15.50
N TRP A 479 8.55 3.82 -15.06
CA TRP A 479 9.33 4.72 -15.92
C TRP A 479 8.48 5.57 -16.88
N LEU A 480 7.23 5.84 -16.53
CA LEU A 480 6.33 6.67 -17.30
C LEU A 480 6.19 8.02 -16.62
N VAL A 481 6.53 9.10 -17.33
CA VAL A 481 6.30 10.46 -16.85
C VAL A 481 4.78 10.71 -16.78
N PRO A 482 4.21 11.02 -15.61
CA PRO A 482 2.81 11.41 -15.48
C PRO A 482 2.60 12.85 -15.98
N MET A 483 1.41 13.13 -16.50
CA MET A 483 0.96 14.50 -16.66
C MET A 483 0.39 14.97 -15.33
N VAL A 484 1.03 15.99 -14.74
CA VAL A 484 0.62 16.57 -13.47
C VAL A 484 0.35 18.04 -13.68
N SER A 485 -0.91 18.45 -13.50
CA SER A 485 -1.33 19.86 -13.58
C SER A 485 -1.23 20.58 -12.23
N ASP A 486 -1.37 19.84 -11.13
CA ASP A 486 -1.27 20.39 -9.77
C ASP A 486 0.16 20.25 -9.22
N ALA A 487 0.84 21.37 -9.01
CA ALA A 487 2.19 21.40 -8.46
C ALA A 487 2.28 20.76 -7.06
N HIS A 488 1.19 20.74 -6.27
CA HIS A 488 1.18 20.07 -4.98
C HIS A 488 1.36 18.56 -5.11
N VAL A 489 0.82 17.94 -6.16
CA VAL A 489 0.99 16.51 -6.43
C VAL A 489 2.48 16.21 -6.68
N ALA A 490 3.12 16.97 -7.57
CA ALA A 490 4.55 16.82 -7.88
C ALA A 490 5.43 17.06 -6.63
N ALA A 491 5.13 18.10 -5.84
CA ALA A 491 5.85 18.39 -4.60
C ALA A 491 5.67 17.30 -3.52
N CYS A 492 4.47 16.75 -3.38
CA CYS A 492 4.21 15.62 -2.49
C CYS A 492 4.96 14.36 -2.94
N LEU A 493 5.02 14.08 -4.24
CA LEU A 493 5.77 12.95 -4.79
C LEU A 493 7.27 13.09 -4.54
N LEU A 494 7.87 14.28 -4.73
CA LEU A 494 9.29 14.51 -4.44
C LEU A 494 9.61 14.26 -2.96
N LYS A 495 8.78 14.80 -2.04
CA LYS A 495 8.92 14.52 -0.60
C LYS A 495 8.74 13.04 -0.28
N ALA A 496 7.76 12.39 -0.89
CA ALA A 496 7.49 10.96 -0.68
C ALA A 496 8.68 10.11 -1.14
N TRP A 497 9.25 10.40 -2.31
CA TRP A 497 10.41 9.69 -2.83
C TRP A 497 11.61 9.78 -1.87
N LEU A 498 11.97 10.99 -1.43
CA LEU A 498 13.05 11.22 -0.45
C LEU A 498 12.79 10.48 0.88
N ARG A 499 11.56 10.53 1.38
CA ARG A 499 11.15 9.87 2.63
C ARG A 499 11.12 8.35 2.53
N GLU A 500 10.89 7.80 1.35
CA GLU A 500 10.80 6.36 1.13
C GLU A 500 12.17 5.71 0.87
N LEU A 501 13.25 6.49 0.65
CA LEU A 501 14.61 5.95 0.49
C LEU A 501 14.96 5.00 1.66
N PRO A 502 15.56 3.82 1.42
CA PRO A 502 15.91 2.88 2.50
C PRO A 502 16.85 3.48 3.55
N SER A 503 17.84 4.26 3.10
CA SER A 503 18.69 5.10 3.94
C SER A 503 18.32 6.57 3.68
N PRO A 504 18.22 7.43 4.72
CA PRO A 504 17.99 8.86 4.51
C PRO A 504 19.08 9.47 3.61
N LEU A 505 18.72 10.56 2.91
CA LEU A 505 19.64 11.25 2.01
C LEU A 505 20.90 11.74 2.75
N ILE A 506 20.75 12.19 3.99
CA ILE A 506 21.87 12.33 4.94
C ILE A 506 21.96 11.05 5.76
N PRO A 507 22.99 10.19 5.55
CA PRO A 507 23.11 8.93 6.27
C PRO A 507 23.25 9.15 7.79
N HIS A 508 22.80 8.16 8.58
CA HIS A 508 22.84 8.21 10.05
C HIS A 508 24.24 8.47 10.62
N SER A 509 25.29 8.04 9.91
CA SER A 509 26.69 8.28 10.27
C SER A 509 27.09 9.77 10.26
N LEU A 510 26.42 10.59 9.43
CA LEU A 510 26.65 12.02 9.34
C LEU A 510 25.56 12.85 10.04
N TYR A 511 24.51 12.20 10.56
CA TYR A 511 23.36 12.87 11.14
C TYR A 511 23.73 13.81 12.29
N GLN A 512 24.51 13.35 13.28
CA GLN A 512 24.92 14.21 14.41
C GLN A 512 25.75 15.40 13.95
N ARG A 513 26.69 15.17 13.02
CA ARG A 513 27.51 16.25 12.43
C ARG A 513 26.64 17.27 11.69
N ALA A 514 25.62 16.83 10.96
CA ALA A 514 24.66 17.72 10.31
C ALA A 514 23.89 18.58 11.33
N LEU A 515 23.49 18.01 12.48
CA LEU A 515 22.83 18.78 13.54
C LEU A 515 23.74 19.82 14.20
N ASP A 516 25.02 19.49 14.38
CA ASP A 516 26.03 20.39 14.95
C ASP A 516 26.38 21.53 13.96
N ALA A 517 26.36 21.23 12.67
CA ALA A 517 26.63 22.17 11.60
C ALA A 517 25.49 23.15 11.30
N GLY A 518 24.32 23.00 11.93
CA GLY A 518 23.10 23.73 11.57
C GLY A 518 23.24 25.26 11.54
N GLU A 519 24.11 25.81 12.39
CA GLU A 519 24.36 27.26 12.50
C GLU A 519 25.68 27.71 11.83
N ASN A 520 26.48 26.76 11.32
CA ASN A 520 27.78 27.05 10.70
C ASN A 520 27.76 26.70 9.20
N PRO A 521 27.73 27.71 8.31
CA PRO A 521 27.69 27.50 6.85
C PRO A 521 28.84 26.64 6.32
N ASP A 522 30.07 26.88 6.77
CA ASP A 522 31.25 26.18 6.26
C ASP A 522 31.22 24.69 6.63
N GLU A 523 30.86 24.41 7.88
CA GLU A 523 30.73 23.03 8.37
C GLU A 523 29.54 22.31 7.71
N ALA A 524 28.44 23.03 7.43
CA ALA A 524 27.29 22.45 6.75
C ALA A 524 27.62 22.06 5.30
N CYS A 525 28.32 22.94 4.57
CA CYS A 525 28.80 22.66 3.23
C CYS A 525 29.83 21.52 3.21
N HIS A 526 30.74 21.50 4.18
CA HIS A 526 31.70 20.42 4.34
C HIS A 526 31.00 19.08 4.61
N CYS A 527 29.98 19.06 5.48
CA CYS A 527 29.16 17.87 5.74
C CYS A 527 28.50 17.33 4.47
N ALA A 528 27.95 18.20 3.61
CA ALA A 528 27.41 17.83 2.31
C ALA A 528 28.47 17.27 1.34
N GLY A 529 29.72 17.75 1.44
CA GLY A 529 30.86 17.25 0.66
C GLY A 529 31.39 15.87 1.11
N LEU A 530 31.02 15.40 2.31
CA LEU A 530 31.38 14.06 2.81
C LEU A 530 30.43 12.95 2.31
N LEU A 531 29.33 13.32 1.67
CA LEU A 531 28.38 12.37 1.11
C LEU A 531 28.99 11.59 -0.06
N SER A 532 28.50 10.37 -0.29
CA SER A 532 28.83 9.65 -1.51
C SER A 532 28.38 10.44 -2.73
N SER A 533 29.04 10.25 -3.88
CA SER A 533 28.72 10.94 -5.14
C SER A 533 27.20 10.99 -5.45
N PRO A 534 26.43 9.87 -5.43
CA PRO A 534 25.00 9.93 -5.72
C PRO A 534 24.21 10.72 -4.66
N HIS A 535 24.53 10.60 -3.37
CA HIS A 535 23.87 11.36 -2.31
C HIS A 535 24.16 12.86 -2.40
N SER A 536 25.41 13.24 -2.70
CA SER A 536 25.84 14.64 -2.81
C SER A 536 25.17 15.32 -4.01
N LEU A 537 25.09 14.65 -5.16
CA LEU A 537 24.44 15.20 -6.36
C LEU A 537 22.93 15.35 -6.19
N VAL A 538 22.25 14.35 -5.59
CA VAL A 538 20.82 14.42 -5.23
C VAL A 538 20.58 15.59 -4.27
N LEU A 539 21.39 15.71 -3.22
CA LEU A 539 21.29 16.84 -2.29
C LEU A 539 21.50 18.18 -3.01
N ALA A 540 22.53 18.30 -3.84
CA ALA A 540 22.82 19.53 -4.57
C ALA A 540 21.66 19.94 -5.48
N ARG A 541 21.07 18.97 -6.21
CA ARG A 541 19.95 19.23 -7.10
C ARG A 541 18.68 19.63 -6.35
N LEU A 542 18.40 18.96 -5.22
CA LEU A 542 17.31 19.34 -4.32
C LEU A 542 17.51 20.76 -3.77
N ILE A 543 18.68 21.07 -3.23
CA ILE A 543 18.99 22.42 -2.69
C ILE A 543 18.86 23.48 -3.78
N ARG A 544 19.27 23.18 -5.01
CA ARG A 544 19.12 24.09 -6.16
C ARG A 544 17.67 24.42 -6.49
N LEU A 545 16.78 23.41 -6.42
CA LEU A 545 15.34 23.63 -6.55
C LEU A 545 14.84 24.57 -5.43
N LEU A 546 15.23 24.31 -4.19
CA LEU A 546 14.82 25.14 -3.05
C LEU A 546 15.36 26.58 -3.14
N GLN A 547 16.60 26.75 -3.59
CA GLN A 547 17.18 28.06 -3.88
C GLN A 547 16.40 28.81 -4.97
N THR A 548 15.94 28.09 -6.00
CA THR A 548 15.11 28.66 -7.06
C THR A 548 13.76 29.13 -6.52
N LEU A 549 13.13 28.33 -5.65
CA LEU A 549 11.85 28.68 -5.02
C LEU A 549 11.97 29.77 -3.94
N ASN A 550 13.15 29.93 -3.35
CA ASN A 550 13.44 30.96 -2.35
C ASN A 550 13.79 32.34 -2.96
N LYS A 551 13.83 32.47 -4.30
CA LYS A 551 13.99 33.78 -4.95
C LYS A 551 12.81 34.69 -4.59
N GLU A 552 13.07 35.99 -4.40
CA GLU A 552 12.05 36.96 -3.94
C GLU A 552 10.78 36.94 -4.78
N GLU A 553 10.91 36.83 -6.11
CA GLU A 553 9.78 36.71 -7.05
C GLU A 553 8.92 35.48 -6.77
N CYS A 554 9.54 34.34 -6.50
CA CYS A 554 8.83 33.09 -6.19
C CYS A 554 8.20 33.16 -4.79
N VAL A 555 8.91 33.71 -3.79
CA VAL A 555 8.40 33.84 -2.41
C VAL A 555 7.19 34.77 -2.36
N ALA A 556 7.15 35.82 -3.21
CA ALA A 556 6.02 36.73 -3.30
C ALA A 556 4.70 36.00 -3.64
N HIS A 557 4.76 34.96 -4.47
CA HIS A 557 3.60 34.14 -4.83
C HIS A 557 3.42 32.92 -3.92
N THR A 558 4.49 32.13 -3.75
CA THR A 558 4.44 30.85 -3.01
C THR A 558 4.27 31.02 -1.51
N LYS A 559 4.70 32.16 -0.92
CA LYS A 559 4.78 32.38 0.53
C LYS A 559 5.71 31.42 1.27
N MET A 560 6.61 30.75 0.54
CA MET A 560 7.53 29.73 1.07
C MET A 560 8.96 30.27 1.07
N ASP A 561 9.38 30.90 2.18
CA ASP A 561 10.76 31.32 2.39
C ASP A 561 11.68 30.13 2.77
N ALA A 562 12.99 30.38 2.87
CA ALA A 562 13.98 29.36 3.23
C ALA A 562 13.63 28.62 4.53
N SER A 563 13.04 29.30 5.51
CA SER A 563 12.65 28.71 6.79
C SER A 563 11.45 27.77 6.63
N ASN A 564 10.44 28.19 5.87
CA ASN A 564 9.24 27.39 5.58
C ASN A 564 9.57 26.18 4.69
N LEU A 565 10.46 26.35 3.70
CA LEU A 565 10.95 25.26 2.86
C LEU A 565 11.76 24.25 3.67
N ALA A 566 12.68 24.72 4.54
CA ALA A 566 13.44 23.84 5.41
C ALA A 566 12.55 23.01 6.35
N MET A 567 11.51 23.62 6.92
CA MET A 567 10.55 22.95 7.80
C MET A 567 9.88 21.75 7.14
N VAL A 568 9.52 21.85 5.86
CA VAL A 568 8.80 20.79 5.15
C VAL A 568 9.72 19.77 4.48
N VAL A 569 10.96 20.13 4.17
CA VAL A 569 11.94 19.25 3.49
C VAL A 569 12.81 18.48 4.47
N ALA A 570 13.27 19.10 5.56
CA ALA A 570 14.15 18.48 6.56
C ALA A 570 13.74 17.06 7.01
N PRO A 571 12.47 16.79 7.37
CA PRO A 571 12.07 15.44 7.81
C PRO A 571 12.09 14.37 6.71
N ASN A 572 12.27 14.76 5.44
CA ASN A 572 12.40 13.82 4.32
C ASN A 572 13.88 13.57 3.95
N VAL A 573 14.79 14.44 4.41
CA VAL A 573 16.23 14.39 4.12
C VAL A 573 17.02 13.78 5.28
N LEU A 574 16.62 14.10 6.51
CA LEU A 574 17.20 13.63 7.77
C LEU A 574 16.17 12.76 8.50
N ARG A 575 16.65 11.75 9.24
CA ARG A 575 15.79 10.86 10.05
C ARG A 575 16.46 10.57 11.39
N CYS A 576 15.82 11.00 12.47
CA CYS A 576 16.23 10.69 13.83
C CYS A 576 15.92 9.22 14.17
N GLU A 577 16.92 8.46 14.69
CA GLU A 577 16.73 7.07 15.15
C GLU A 577 16.22 6.98 16.60
N SER A 578 16.21 8.09 17.35
CA SER A 578 15.76 8.12 18.75
C SER A 578 14.24 8.08 18.84
N GLU A 579 13.70 7.20 19.69
CA GLU A 579 12.27 7.15 20.02
C GLU A 579 11.86 8.13 21.13
N ASP A 580 12.82 8.77 21.83
CA ASP A 580 12.52 9.75 22.88
C ASP A 580 11.88 11.03 22.28
N PRO A 581 10.64 11.39 22.66
CA PRO A 581 9.96 12.59 22.19
C PRO A 581 10.73 13.89 22.46
N ARG A 582 11.56 13.95 23.51
CA ARG A 582 12.35 15.14 23.84
C ARG A 582 13.47 15.35 22.82
N VAL A 583 14.23 14.29 22.56
CA VAL A 583 15.33 14.29 21.58
C VAL A 583 14.79 14.55 20.18
N LEU A 584 13.65 13.96 19.82
CA LEU A 584 12.99 14.22 18.54
C LEU A 584 12.62 15.69 18.38
N TYR A 585 12.03 16.30 19.41
CA TYR A 585 11.64 17.72 19.38
C TYR A 585 12.84 18.66 19.24
N GLU A 586 13.92 18.40 19.99
CA GLU A 586 15.13 19.19 19.94
C GLU A 586 15.84 19.06 18.58
N ASN A 587 15.98 17.83 18.10
CA ASN A 587 16.60 17.54 16.81
C ASN A 587 15.84 18.16 15.64
N THR A 588 14.50 18.17 15.67
CA THR A 588 13.68 18.78 14.60
C THR A 588 14.11 20.23 14.33
N ARG A 589 14.40 21.02 15.38
CA ARG A 589 14.86 22.42 15.21
C ARG A 589 16.22 22.50 14.52
N ARG A 590 17.13 21.59 14.88
CA ARG A 590 18.50 21.52 14.35
C ARG A 590 18.54 21.00 12.92
N GLU A 591 17.69 20.03 12.59
CA GLU A 591 17.48 19.53 11.22
C GLU A 591 17.02 20.65 10.29
N MET A 592 16.03 21.45 10.72
CA MET A 592 15.54 22.60 9.97
C MET A 592 16.64 23.66 9.78
N ALA A 593 17.42 23.94 10.83
CA ALA A 593 18.53 24.89 10.75
C ALA A 593 19.57 24.46 9.71
N PHE A 594 19.96 23.18 9.71
CA PHE A 594 20.90 22.63 8.73
C PHE A 594 20.42 22.79 7.29
N ILE A 595 19.19 22.38 6.97
CA ILE A 595 18.64 22.54 5.62
C ILE A 595 18.52 24.02 5.23
N ARG A 596 18.09 24.88 6.15
CA ARG A 596 18.02 26.34 5.91
C ARG A 596 19.40 26.90 5.56
N THR A 597 20.43 26.53 6.30
CA THR A 597 21.81 26.96 6.06
C THR A 597 22.30 26.50 4.69
N LEU A 598 21.99 25.26 4.28
CA LEU A 598 22.30 24.80 2.93
C LEU A 598 21.56 25.59 1.84
N ILE A 599 20.26 25.89 2.03
CA ILE A 599 19.50 26.72 1.07
C ILE A 599 20.20 28.09 0.88
N LEU A 600 20.69 28.70 1.95
CA LEU A 600 21.26 30.05 1.90
C LEU A 600 22.72 30.11 1.41
N HIS A 601 23.52 29.08 1.68
CA HIS A 601 24.98 29.17 1.53
C HIS A 601 25.62 28.08 0.67
N TYR A 602 24.91 27.00 0.36
CA TYR A 602 25.49 25.89 -0.40
C TYR A 602 25.62 26.26 -1.89
N ASP A 603 26.83 26.14 -2.43
CA ASP A 603 27.05 26.32 -3.86
C ASP A 603 26.54 25.10 -4.63
N THR A 604 25.58 25.32 -5.53
CA THR A 604 24.99 24.26 -6.38
C THR A 604 25.45 24.34 -7.83
N SER A 605 26.40 25.23 -8.16
CA SER A 605 26.88 25.47 -9.52
C SER A 605 27.43 24.20 -10.19
N PHE A 606 28.14 23.35 -9.46
CA PHE A 606 28.71 22.10 -9.98
C PHE A 606 27.65 21.08 -10.45
N SER A 607 26.40 21.18 -9.99
CA SER A 607 25.31 20.29 -10.41
C SER A 607 24.72 20.62 -11.79
N LEU A 608 25.23 21.65 -12.47
CA LEU A 608 24.83 22.02 -13.83
C LEU A 608 25.62 21.30 -14.93
N GLU A 609 26.80 20.77 -14.60
CA GLU A 609 27.74 20.21 -15.57
C GLU A 609 27.62 18.68 -15.73
N THR A 610 26.78 18.04 -14.91
CA THR A 610 26.53 16.58 -14.83
C THR A 610 25.05 16.28 -14.99
#